data_AF-V9LI42-F1
#
_entry.id   AF-V9LI42-F1
#
_cell.length_a   1.000
_cell.length_b   1.000
_cell.length_c   1.000
_cell.angle_alpha   90.00
_cell.angle_beta   90.00
_cell.angle_gamma   90.00
#
_symmetry.space_group_name_H-M   'P 1'
#
loop_
_entity.id
_entity.type
_entity.pdbx_description
1 polymer ?
#
loop_
_entity_poly.entity_id
_entity_poly.type
_entity_poly.pdbx_seq_one_letter_code
_entity_poly.pdbx_strand_id
1 'polypeptide(L)'
;CGLPIWVCVWVCVLPTARAEGCNMTGLWRSGLGSAVHLAERGGGALRGRYMTAVEVQKGDAAPESDVMGVRNTGRNPTFSFSVAWAAGSTTSWVGQCFVQEDGQEVLKTMWLLRSSATSPQENWAAVRIGEDTFHRSPGNVVSEQLRAGA
;
A
#
# COMPACT_ATOMS: atom_id res chain seq x y z
N CYS A 1 -66.52 23.30 10.84
CA CYS A 1 -65.50 22.24 11.02
C CYS A 1 -64.69 22.12 9.74
N GLY A 2 -63.54 22.78 9.63
CA GLY A 2 -62.63 22.65 8.50
C GLY A 2 -61.20 22.75 9.02
N LEU A 3 -60.50 21.62 9.09
CA LEU A 3 -59.07 21.60 9.42
C LEU A 3 -58.26 21.69 8.11
N PRO A 4 -57.20 22.51 8.06
CA PRO A 4 -56.32 22.56 6.90
C PRO A 4 -55.35 21.37 6.92
N ILE A 5 -55.19 20.71 5.78
CA ILE A 5 -54.26 19.60 5.59
C ILE A 5 -52.87 20.19 5.40
N TRP A 6 -51.99 20.00 6.38
CA TRP A 6 -50.58 20.36 6.27
C TRP A 6 -49.83 19.25 5.53
N VAL A 7 -49.41 19.53 4.30
CA VAL A 7 -48.52 18.64 3.53
C VAL A 7 -47.10 18.82 4.08
N CYS A 8 -46.68 17.93 4.98
CA CYS A 8 -45.30 17.84 5.42
C CYS A 8 -44.45 17.26 4.28
N VAL A 9 -43.81 18.12 3.49
CA VAL A 9 -42.76 17.70 2.55
C VAL A 9 -41.54 17.33 3.39
N TRP A 10 -41.42 16.05 3.73
CA TRP A 10 -40.18 15.49 4.28
C TRP A 10 -39.14 15.46 3.17
N VAL A 11 -38.30 16.50 3.13
CA VAL A 11 -37.06 16.46 2.35
C VAL A 11 -36.17 15.42 3.01
N CYS A 12 -36.15 14.21 2.46
CA CYS A 12 -35.16 13.19 2.79
C CYS A 12 -33.80 13.71 2.35
N VAL A 13 -33.09 14.40 3.26
CA VAL A 13 -31.66 14.65 3.11
C VAL A 13 -30.98 13.29 3.29
N LEU A 14 -30.77 12.57 2.19
CA LEU A 14 -29.93 11.39 2.21
C LEU A 14 -28.56 11.83 2.71
N PRO A 15 -28.02 11.23 3.80
CA PRO A 15 -26.64 11.50 4.18
C PRO A 15 -25.78 11.18 2.96
N THR A 16 -25.08 12.18 2.44
CA THR A 16 -24.04 11.95 1.44
C THR A 16 -23.08 10.96 2.05
N ALA A 17 -23.13 9.72 1.56
CA ALA A 17 -22.09 8.75 1.85
C ALA A 17 -20.78 9.46 1.56
N ARG A 18 -19.96 9.68 2.60
CA ARG A 18 -18.58 10.11 2.38
C ARG A 18 -18.03 9.11 1.40
N ALA A 19 -17.65 9.58 0.21
CA ALA A 19 -16.91 8.74 -0.69
C ALA A 19 -15.65 8.31 0.07
N GLU A 20 -15.63 7.08 0.57
CA GLU A 20 -14.50 6.57 1.30
C GLU A 20 -13.30 6.69 0.36
N GLY A 21 -12.30 7.46 0.80
CA GLY A 21 -11.06 7.56 0.08
C GLY A 21 -10.38 6.20 0.06
N CYS A 22 -9.48 6.02 -0.91
CA CYS A 22 -8.67 4.83 -1.04
C CYS A 22 -7.99 4.53 0.31
N ASN A 23 -8.39 3.42 0.92
CA ASN A 23 -7.95 3.03 2.25
C ASN A 23 -6.67 2.19 2.14
N MET A 24 -5.53 2.80 2.46
CA MET A 24 -4.25 2.11 2.33
C MET A 24 -4.04 0.99 3.36
N THR A 25 -4.86 0.92 4.42
CA THR A 25 -4.72 -0.12 5.44
C THR A 25 -5.19 -1.48 4.92
N GLY A 26 -4.39 -2.51 5.21
CA GLY A 26 -4.66 -3.89 4.85
C GLY A 26 -3.51 -4.53 4.08
N LEU A 27 -3.78 -5.69 3.49
CA LEU A 27 -2.81 -6.42 2.69
C LEU A 27 -2.98 -6.13 1.20
N TRP A 28 -1.84 -5.90 0.57
CA TRP A 28 -1.70 -5.61 -0.85
C TRP A 28 -0.75 -6.62 -1.50
N ARG A 29 -1.02 -7.01 -2.75
CA ARG A 29 -0.19 -7.93 -3.54
C ARG A 29 0.22 -7.30 -4.84
N SER A 30 1.50 -7.43 -5.20
CA SER A 30 1.99 -7.03 -6.52
C SER A 30 1.76 -8.13 -7.56
N GLY A 31 1.81 -7.77 -8.83
CA GLY A 31 1.75 -8.72 -9.95
C GLY A 31 2.89 -9.75 -9.96
N LEU A 32 4.00 -9.46 -9.25
CA LEU A 32 5.13 -10.37 -9.09
C LEU A 32 4.95 -11.36 -7.92
N GLY A 33 3.82 -11.30 -7.22
CA GLY A 33 3.49 -12.20 -6.10
C GLY A 33 3.99 -11.72 -4.73
N SER A 34 4.77 -10.64 -4.67
CA SER A 34 5.15 -9.99 -3.41
C SER A 34 3.92 -9.40 -2.71
N ALA A 35 3.98 -9.27 -1.39
CA ALA A 35 2.90 -8.74 -0.57
C ALA A 35 3.40 -7.68 0.41
N VAL A 36 2.55 -6.71 0.71
CA VAL A 36 2.81 -5.68 1.71
C VAL A 36 1.58 -5.45 2.56
N HIS A 37 1.73 -5.61 3.88
CA HIS A 37 0.71 -5.24 4.85
C HIS A 37 0.98 -3.81 5.30
N LEU A 38 0.05 -2.90 5.05
CA LEU A 38 0.13 -1.51 5.46
C LEU A 38 -0.87 -1.23 6.58
N ALA A 39 -0.44 -0.47 7.57
CA ALA A 39 -1.27 0.01 8.66
C ALA A 39 -1.00 1.49 8.85
N GLU A 40 -2.07 2.30 8.74
CA GLU A 40 -2.00 3.71 9.05
C GLU A 40 -1.80 3.92 10.57
N ARG A 41 -1.03 4.94 10.91
CA ARG A 41 -0.80 5.47 12.26
C ARG A 41 -1.16 6.96 12.26
N GLY A 42 -1.23 7.55 13.45
CA GLY A 42 -1.51 8.97 13.59
C GLY A 42 -0.56 9.83 12.73
N GLY A 43 -1.08 10.94 12.19
CA GLY A 43 -0.30 11.88 11.39
C GLY A 43 0.06 11.41 9.98
N GLY A 44 -0.64 10.40 9.44
CA GLY A 44 -0.39 9.88 8.10
C GLY A 44 0.82 8.95 8.00
N ALA A 45 1.43 8.57 9.12
CA ALA A 45 2.51 7.59 9.12
C ALA A 45 2.00 6.19 8.72
N LEU A 46 2.81 5.47 7.97
CA LEU A 46 2.56 4.09 7.55
C LEU A 46 3.55 3.16 8.23
N ARG A 47 3.03 2.03 8.73
CA ARG A 47 3.81 0.92 9.28
C ARG A 47 3.33 -0.38 8.69
N GLY A 48 4.17 -1.41 8.71
CA GLY A 48 3.79 -2.64 8.06
C GLY A 48 4.87 -3.69 8.00
N ARG A 49 4.58 -4.74 7.23
CA ARG A 49 5.55 -5.78 6.86
C ARG A 49 5.48 -6.04 5.36
N TYR A 50 6.63 -6.25 4.76
CA TYR A 50 6.79 -6.60 3.36
C TYR A 50 7.28 -8.04 3.26
N MET A 51 6.68 -8.81 2.35
CA MET A 51 7.03 -10.19 2.04
C MET A 51 7.32 -10.26 0.56
N THR A 52 8.59 -10.46 0.20
CA THR A 52 8.97 -10.52 -1.22
C THR A 52 8.80 -11.93 -1.77
N ALA A 53 8.27 -12.04 -2.99
CA ALA A 53 8.28 -13.30 -3.74
C ALA A 53 9.56 -13.47 -4.57
N VAL A 54 10.34 -12.40 -4.71
CA VAL A 54 11.54 -12.35 -5.55
C VAL A 54 12.71 -11.70 -4.80
N GLU A 55 13.90 -12.24 -4.99
CA GLU A 55 15.15 -11.74 -4.41
C GLU A 55 16.26 -11.78 -5.46
N VAL A 56 17.26 -10.91 -5.33
CA VAL A 56 18.38 -10.86 -6.29
C VAL A 56 19.28 -12.08 -6.11
N GLN A 57 19.58 -12.41 -4.85
CA GLN A 57 20.22 -13.66 -4.45
C GLN A 57 19.42 -14.33 -3.34
N LYS A 58 19.55 -15.66 -3.24
CA LYS A 58 18.82 -16.44 -2.24
C LYS A 58 19.23 -16.04 -0.82
N GLY A 59 18.26 -15.58 -0.02
CA GLY A 59 18.48 -15.12 1.35
C GLY A 59 18.75 -13.62 1.50
N ASP A 60 18.62 -12.83 0.43
CA ASP A 60 18.78 -11.37 0.51
C ASP A 60 17.66 -10.71 1.33
N ALA A 61 16.48 -11.32 1.31
CA ALA A 61 15.33 -10.90 2.09
C ALA A 61 15.06 -11.87 3.25
N ALA A 62 14.71 -11.31 4.41
CA ALA A 62 14.07 -12.10 5.46
C ALA A 62 12.63 -12.48 5.03
N PRO A 63 12.02 -13.51 5.65
CA PRO A 63 10.63 -13.89 5.35
C PRO A 63 9.65 -12.70 5.42
N GLU A 64 9.92 -11.76 6.32
CA GLU A 64 9.22 -10.49 6.43
C GLU A 64 10.22 -9.37 6.76
N SER A 65 10.00 -8.16 6.23
CA SER A 65 10.80 -6.97 6.53
C SER A 65 9.92 -5.79 6.91
N ASP A 66 10.37 -4.96 7.86
CA ASP A 66 9.58 -3.83 8.36
C ASP A 66 9.37 -2.75 7.29
N VAL A 67 8.15 -2.22 7.26
CA VAL A 67 7.76 -1.11 6.38
C VAL A 67 7.62 0.17 7.21
N MET A 68 8.21 1.26 6.71
CA MET A 68 8.04 2.59 7.26
C MET A 68 7.73 3.58 6.14
N GLY A 69 6.70 4.40 6.31
CA GLY A 69 6.28 5.31 5.26
C GLY A 69 5.38 6.44 5.73
N VAL A 70 4.85 7.18 4.77
CA VAL A 70 3.90 8.27 4.96
C VAL A 70 2.87 8.28 3.84
N ARG A 71 1.67 8.76 4.14
CA ARG A 71 0.64 9.09 3.17
C ARG A 71 0.16 10.53 3.33
N ASN A 72 -0.29 11.12 2.23
CA ASN A 72 -0.98 12.39 2.25
C ASN A 72 -2.47 12.23 2.58
N THR A 73 -3.19 13.32 2.77
CA THR A 73 -4.65 13.32 2.94
C THR A 73 -5.38 13.29 1.59
N GLY A 74 -6.71 13.17 1.60
CA GLY A 74 -7.54 13.18 0.40
C GLY A 74 -8.05 11.80 -0.02
N ARG A 75 -8.91 11.81 -1.05
CA ARG A 75 -9.62 10.63 -1.54
C ARG A 75 -8.69 9.62 -2.22
N ASN A 76 -7.73 10.09 -3.00
CA ASN A 76 -6.74 9.26 -3.70
C ASN A 76 -5.33 9.69 -3.25
N PRO A 77 -4.91 9.36 -2.02
CA PRO A 77 -3.71 9.89 -1.42
C PRO A 77 -2.44 9.44 -2.15
N THR A 78 -1.49 10.37 -2.31
CA THR A 78 -0.11 10.00 -2.60
C THR A 78 0.57 9.46 -1.35
N PHE A 79 1.55 8.59 -1.51
CA PHE A 79 2.25 7.97 -0.41
C PHE A 79 3.67 7.57 -0.79
N SER A 80 4.47 7.25 0.23
CA SER A 80 5.74 6.58 0.10
C SER A 80 5.95 5.61 1.24
N PHE A 81 6.71 4.55 1.00
CA PHE A 81 7.21 3.68 2.05
C PHE A 81 8.55 3.07 1.66
N SER A 82 9.32 2.67 2.66
CA SER A 82 10.63 2.04 2.49
C SER A 82 10.72 0.75 3.29
N VAL A 83 11.58 -0.14 2.80
CA VAL A 83 11.94 -1.42 3.41
C VAL A 83 13.47 -1.52 3.42
N ALA A 84 14.04 -1.82 4.58
CA ALA A 84 15.44 -2.18 4.72
C ALA A 84 15.55 -3.71 4.75
N TRP A 85 16.38 -4.27 3.87
CA TRP A 85 16.55 -5.71 3.71
C TRP A 85 17.68 -6.24 4.59
N ALA A 86 17.60 -7.52 4.98
CA ALA A 86 18.58 -8.15 5.85
C ALA A 86 20.01 -8.13 5.27
N ALA A 87 20.15 -8.25 3.95
CA ALA A 87 21.42 -8.15 3.24
C ALA A 87 21.97 -6.72 3.09
N GLY A 88 21.33 -5.71 3.70
CA GLY A 88 21.84 -4.33 3.75
C GLY A 88 21.48 -3.45 2.55
N SER A 89 20.63 -3.94 1.63
CA SER A 89 20.01 -3.11 0.61
C SER A 89 18.74 -2.43 1.15
N THR A 90 18.25 -1.40 0.45
CA THR A 90 17.01 -0.69 0.81
C THR A 90 16.17 -0.47 -0.44
N THR A 91 14.86 -0.70 -0.36
CA THR A 91 13.92 -0.29 -1.42
C THR A 91 12.95 0.74 -0.91
N SER A 92 12.69 1.77 -1.72
CA SER A 92 11.63 2.75 -1.46
C SER A 92 10.64 2.78 -2.62
N TRP A 93 9.35 2.80 -2.28
CA TRP A 93 8.24 2.99 -3.20
C TRP A 93 7.66 4.39 -3.01
N VAL A 94 7.27 5.02 -4.12
CA VAL A 94 6.47 6.23 -4.14
C VAL A 94 5.31 6.00 -5.10
N GLY A 95 4.12 6.43 -4.72
CA GLY A 95 2.95 6.17 -5.54
C GLY A 95 1.69 6.88 -5.09
N GLN A 96 0.57 6.41 -5.64
CA GLN A 96 -0.75 6.92 -5.35
C GLN A 96 -1.76 5.77 -5.25
N CYS A 97 -2.65 5.90 -4.27
CA CYS A 97 -3.78 4.99 -4.05
C CYS A 97 -4.97 5.51 -4.87
N PHE A 98 -5.53 4.70 -5.76
CA PHE A 98 -6.68 5.04 -6.59
C PHE A 98 -7.88 4.14 -6.27
N VAL A 99 -9.06 4.74 -6.18
CA VAL A 99 -10.34 4.01 -6.29
C VAL A 99 -10.75 4.01 -7.76
N GLN A 100 -10.88 2.82 -8.36
CA GLN A 100 -11.28 2.63 -9.76
C GLN A 100 -12.80 2.76 -9.93
N GLU A 101 -13.27 2.79 -11.18
CA GLU A 101 -14.70 2.95 -11.52
C GLU A 101 -15.58 1.81 -10.98
N ASP A 102 -15.03 0.61 -10.88
CA ASP A 102 -15.66 -0.58 -10.31
C ASP A 102 -15.60 -0.63 -8.76
N GLY A 103 -15.07 0.42 -8.13
CA GLY A 103 -14.87 0.52 -6.69
C GLY A 103 -13.64 -0.23 -6.16
N GLN A 104 -12.87 -0.91 -7.03
CA GLN A 104 -11.64 -1.58 -6.61
C GLN A 104 -10.54 -0.58 -6.35
N GLU A 105 -9.75 -0.83 -5.32
CA GLU A 105 -8.62 0.02 -5.00
C GLU A 105 -7.31 -0.57 -5.53
N VAL A 106 -6.42 0.32 -6.00
CA VAL A 106 -5.12 -0.04 -6.56
C VAL A 106 -4.05 0.93 -6.06
N LEU A 107 -2.89 0.39 -5.70
CA LEU A 107 -1.69 1.19 -5.45
C LEU A 107 -0.82 1.17 -6.70
N LYS A 108 -0.65 2.32 -7.34
CA LYS A 108 0.28 2.49 -8.46
C LYS A 108 1.57 3.10 -7.95
N THR A 109 2.69 2.42 -8.14
CA THR A 109 3.96 2.82 -7.54
C THR A 109 5.14 2.67 -8.49
N MET A 110 6.12 3.57 -8.32
CA MET A 110 7.49 3.36 -8.78
C MET A 110 8.35 3.03 -7.57
N TRP A 111 9.40 2.23 -7.78
CA TRP A 111 10.35 1.89 -6.74
C TRP A 111 11.79 2.10 -7.16
N LEU A 112 12.62 2.39 -6.16
CA LEU A 112 14.07 2.42 -6.27
C LEU A 112 14.66 1.40 -5.29
N LEU A 113 15.39 0.43 -5.81
CA LEU A 113 16.18 -0.52 -5.01
C LEU A 113 17.62 -0.04 -4.99
N ARG A 114 18.10 0.31 -3.79
CA ARG A 114 19.47 0.70 -3.51
C ARG A 114 20.25 -0.50 -2.97
N SER A 115 21.21 -1.00 -3.75
CA SER A 115 22.20 -1.97 -3.28
C SER A 115 23.28 -1.27 -2.43
N SER A 116 23.87 -2.02 -1.50
CA SER A 116 25.10 -1.58 -0.85
C SER A 116 26.24 -1.54 -1.88
N ALA A 117 27.10 -0.53 -1.79
CA ALA A 117 28.28 -0.39 -2.64
C ALA A 117 29.52 -0.39 -1.74
N THR A 118 30.59 -1.07 -2.15
CA THR A 118 31.80 -1.18 -1.31
C THR A 118 32.65 0.09 -1.35
N SER A 119 32.47 0.91 -2.38
CA SER A 119 33.16 2.18 -2.55
C SER A 119 32.28 3.22 -3.27
N PRO A 120 32.58 4.53 -3.13
CA PRO A 120 31.90 5.57 -3.90
C PRO A 120 32.02 5.41 -5.42
N GLN A 121 33.09 4.78 -5.91
CA GLN A 121 33.31 4.56 -7.34
C GLN A 121 32.32 3.55 -7.93
N GLU A 122 31.86 2.57 -7.15
CA GLU A 122 30.86 1.57 -7.57
C GLU A 122 29.41 2.10 -7.48
N ASN A 123 29.22 3.30 -6.92
CA ASN A 123 27.91 3.89 -6.67
C ASN A 123 27.05 4.04 -7.94
N TRP A 124 27.68 4.21 -9.10
CA TRP A 124 27.00 4.51 -10.37
C TRP A 124 25.97 3.44 -10.78
N ALA A 125 26.19 2.17 -10.42
CA ALA A 125 25.32 1.05 -10.75
C ALA A 125 24.47 0.54 -9.58
N ALA A 126 24.52 1.21 -8.42
CA ALA A 126 23.94 0.71 -7.18
C ALA A 126 22.43 0.94 -7.04
N VAL A 127 21.78 1.62 -8.00
CA VAL A 127 20.33 1.89 -7.98
C VAL A 127 19.65 1.21 -9.15
N ARG A 128 18.64 0.40 -8.84
CA ARG A 128 17.68 -0.15 -9.81
C ARG A 128 16.34 0.56 -9.65
N ILE A 129 15.59 0.65 -10.74
CA ILE A 129 14.26 1.26 -10.78
C ILE A 129 13.26 0.28 -11.39
N GLY A 130 12.01 0.33 -10.94
CA GLY A 130 10.92 -0.41 -11.57
C GLY A 130 9.56 0.10 -11.12
N GLU A 131 8.51 -0.55 -11.62
CA GLU A 131 7.12 -0.29 -11.27
C GLU A 131 6.56 -1.49 -10.50
N ASP A 132 5.74 -1.21 -9.48
CA ASP A 132 4.84 -2.21 -8.90
C ASP A 132 3.41 -1.66 -8.90
N THR A 133 2.48 -2.48 -9.38
CA THR A 133 1.05 -2.26 -9.17
C THR A 133 0.58 -3.23 -8.11
N PHE A 134 0.01 -2.73 -7.01
CA PHE A 134 -0.55 -3.57 -5.95
C PHE A 134 -2.08 -3.55 -5.94
N HIS A 135 -2.66 -4.72 -5.71
CA HIS A 135 -4.09 -4.95 -5.56
C HIS A 135 -4.40 -5.47 -4.16
N ARG A 136 -5.63 -5.23 -3.67
CA ARG A 136 -6.06 -5.79 -2.38
C ARG A 136 -5.99 -7.32 -2.40
N SER A 137 -5.47 -7.90 -1.33
CA SER A 137 -5.47 -9.35 -1.12
C SER A 137 -6.44 -9.72 0.02
N PRO A 138 -7.32 -10.72 -0.19
CA PRO A 138 -8.11 -11.26 0.91
C PRO A 138 -7.19 -11.98 1.93
N GLY A 139 -7.56 -11.89 3.21
CA GLY A 139 -6.73 -12.31 4.35
C GLY A 139 -6.46 -13.82 4.47
N ASN A 140 -7.23 -14.65 3.75
CA ASN A 140 -7.09 -16.11 3.72
C ASN A 140 -5.90 -16.60 2.89
N VAL A 141 -5.50 -15.88 1.83
CA VAL A 141 -4.34 -16.26 0.98
C VAL A 141 -3.01 -16.02 1.70
N VAL A 142 -3.05 -15.27 2.80
CA VAL A 142 -1.89 -14.84 3.59
C VAL A 142 -1.43 -15.94 4.53
N SER A 143 -2.37 -16.62 5.18
CA SER A 143 -2.06 -17.70 6.11
C SER A 143 -1.41 -18.87 5.40
N GLU A 144 -1.76 -19.15 4.15
CA GLU A 144 -1.14 -20.20 3.34
C GLU A 144 0.29 -19.87 2.95
N GLN A 145 0.60 -18.61 2.62
CA GLN A 145 1.95 -18.21 2.22
C GLN A 145 2.89 -18.01 3.39
N LEU A 146 2.38 -17.53 4.54
CA LEU A 146 3.12 -17.56 5.81
C LEU A 146 3.43 -19.00 6.26
N ARG A 147 2.59 -19.98 5.88
CA ARG A 147 2.83 -21.41 6.15
C ARG A 147 3.77 -22.06 5.13
N ALA A 148 3.78 -21.59 3.89
CA ALA A 148 4.64 -22.14 2.83
C ALA A 148 6.08 -21.59 2.86
N GLY A 149 6.31 -20.48 3.54
CA GLY A 149 7.64 -19.87 3.74
C GLY A 149 8.29 -20.16 5.11
N ALA A 150 7.68 -21.03 5.93
CA ALA A 150 8.20 -21.51 7.22
C ALA A 150 8.68 -22.96 7.07
#